data_AF-H3DQC0-F1
#
_entry.id   AF-H3DQC0-F1
#
_cell.length_a   1.000
_cell.length_b   1.000
_cell.length_c   1.000
_cell.angle_alpha   90.00
_cell.angle_beta   90.00
_cell.angle_gamma   90.00
#
_symmetry.space_group_name_H-M   'P 1'
#
loop_
_entity.id
_entity.type
_entity.pdbx_description
1 polymer ?
#
loop_
_entity_poly.entity_id
_entity_poly.type
_entity_poly.pdbx_seq_one_letter_code
_entity_poly.pdbx_strand_id
1 'polypeptide(L)'
;MGDGLQSAGHHMDTYAASIDDILEEEEHYADQLKEYLFYTDALRAVCRKHELIQYELELAAQDLAYKKQQKEELVTGTVRVFSLKGMTSKLFGQESQEQRESRLAALEQSIQEGEAALKQKNAECQEFVQTAWEDIERFKEQKNKDLHEALISYAIMQISMCKKGIQVWSNAKECFNKM
;
A
#
# COMPACT_ATOMS: atom_id res chain seq x y z
N MET A 1 -51.21 42.67 2.97
CA MET A 1 -50.85 41.69 1.93
C MET A 1 -49.38 41.74 1.51
N GLY A 2 -48.76 42.91 1.29
CA GLY A 2 -47.34 42.98 0.87
C GLY A 2 -46.29 42.58 1.94
N ASP A 3 -46.57 42.83 3.21
CA ASP A 3 -45.62 42.65 4.32
C ASP A 3 -45.30 41.16 4.61
N GLY A 4 -46.33 40.29 4.64
CA GLY A 4 -46.14 38.85 4.85
C GLY A 4 -45.37 38.16 3.72
N LEU A 5 -45.59 38.59 2.47
CA LEU A 5 -44.85 38.07 1.31
C LEU A 5 -43.38 38.50 1.33
N GLN A 6 -43.11 39.77 1.71
CA GLN A 6 -41.75 40.29 1.86
C GLN A 6 -41.00 39.59 3.00
N SER A 7 -41.66 39.35 4.14
CA SER A 7 -41.07 38.61 5.27
C SER A 7 -40.77 37.15 4.92
N ALA A 8 -41.66 36.48 4.19
CA ALA A 8 -41.41 35.12 3.70
C ALA A 8 -40.23 35.08 2.72
N GLY A 9 -40.13 36.07 1.81
CA GLY A 9 -38.99 36.23 0.90
C GLY A 9 -37.67 36.38 1.65
N HIS A 10 -37.62 37.23 2.68
CA HIS A 10 -36.41 37.42 3.47
C HIS A 10 -35.92 36.13 4.16
N HIS A 11 -36.83 35.31 4.69
CA HIS A 11 -36.47 34.01 5.26
C HIS A 11 -35.89 33.06 4.21
N MET A 12 -36.43 33.06 3.00
CA MET A 12 -35.92 32.25 1.89
C MET A 12 -34.54 32.73 1.42
N ASP A 13 -34.34 34.04 1.30
CA ASP A 13 -33.04 34.62 0.92
C ASP A 13 -31.96 34.28 1.97
N THR A 14 -32.30 34.35 3.25
CA THR A 14 -31.41 33.98 4.35
C THR A 14 -31.02 32.51 4.29
N TYR A 15 -31.98 31.63 3.97
CA TYR A 15 -31.71 30.21 3.83
C TYR A 15 -30.87 29.90 2.61
N ALA A 16 -31.15 30.53 1.46
CA ALA A 16 -30.35 30.40 0.26
C ALA A 16 -28.90 30.84 0.50
N ALA A 17 -28.67 31.96 1.19
CA ALA A 17 -27.33 32.42 1.53
C ALA A 17 -26.59 31.45 2.47
N SER A 18 -27.30 30.73 3.33
CA SER A 18 -26.68 29.74 4.22
C SER A 18 -26.20 28.47 3.51
N ILE A 19 -26.61 28.22 2.25
CA ILE A 19 -26.24 27.00 1.52
C ILE A 19 -24.74 26.96 1.27
N ASP A 20 -24.11 28.09 0.95
CA ASP A 20 -22.68 28.15 0.67
C ASP A 20 -21.86 27.73 1.90
N ASP A 21 -22.20 28.24 3.08
CA ASP A 21 -21.55 27.86 4.34
C ASP A 21 -21.69 26.35 4.63
N ILE A 22 -22.85 25.75 4.30
CA ILE A 22 -23.07 24.30 4.46
C ILE A 22 -22.15 23.52 3.54
N LEU A 23 -22.07 23.92 2.27
CA LEU A 23 -21.26 23.22 1.27
C LEU A 23 -19.78 23.28 1.64
N GLU A 24 -19.31 24.41 2.17
CA GLU A 24 -17.95 24.54 2.70
C GLU A 24 -17.71 23.61 3.90
N GLU A 25 -18.65 23.52 4.84
CA GLU A 25 -18.58 22.56 5.95
C GLU A 25 -18.60 21.10 5.46
N GLU A 26 -19.43 20.76 4.46
CA GLU A 26 -19.49 19.42 3.86
C GLU A 26 -18.19 19.04 3.13
N GLU A 27 -17.58 19.99 2.42
CA GLU A 27 -16.31 19.78 1.71
C GLU A 27 -15.19 19.40 2.69
N HIS A 28 -15.16 20.01 3.89
CA HIS A 28 -14.19 19.65 4.92
C HIS A 28 -14.27 18.17 5.32
N TYR A 29 -15.48 17.63 5.49
CA TYR A 29 -15.66 16.20 5.79
C TYR A 29 -15.31 15.31 4.59
N ALA A 30 -15.65 15.74 3.37
CA ALA A 30 -15.28 15.02 2.16
C ALA A 30 -13.75 14.91 2.03
N ASP A 31 -13.01 15.97 2.35
CA ASP A 31 -11.55 15.98 2.30
C ASP A 31 -10.92 15.05 3.35
N GLN A 32 -11.45 15.02 4.57
CA GLN A 32 -11.04 14.03 5.58
C GLN A 32 -11.22 12.59 5.08
N LEU A 33 -12.34 12.29 4.42
CA LEU A 33 -12.59 10.96 3.85
C LEU A 33 -11.67 10.66 2.65
N LYS A 34 -11.37 11.65 1.81
CA LYS A 34 -10.41 11.50 0.70
C LYS A 34 -9.00 11.19 1.22
N GLU A 35 -8.60 11.75 2.35
CA GLU A 35 -7.30 11.44 2.97
C GLU A 35 -7.16 9.93 3.25
N TYR A 36 -8.24 9.27 3.73
CA TYR A 36 -8.26 7.82 3.90
C TYR A 36 -8.16 7.03 2.61
N LEU A 37 -8.67 7.55 1.50
CA LEU A 37 -8.42 6.93 0.20
C LEU A 37 -6.92 6.96 -0.14
N PHE A 38 -6.23 8.08 0.10
CA PHE A 38 -4.78 8.17 -0.11
C PHE A 38 -3.99 7.26 0.83
N TYR A 39 -4.43 7.07 2.08
CA TYR A 39 -3.82 6.09 2.98
C TYR A 39 -3.94 4.65 2.43
N THR A 40 -5.05 4.30 1.77
CA THR A 40 -5.15 2.96 1.14
C THR A 40 -4.16 2.77 -0.01
N ASP A 41 -3.85 3.84 -0.75
CA ASP A 41 -2.83 3.78 -1.80
C ASP A 41 -1.42 3.63 -1.22
N ALA A 42 -1.13 4.32 -0.12
CA ALA A 42 0.13 4.17 0.62
C ALA A 42 0.30 2.74 1.14
N LEU A 43 -0.74 2.15 1.75
CA LEU A 43 -0.73 0.75 2.17
C LEU A 43 -0.48 -0.21 1.00
N ARG A 44 -1.10 0.03 -0.16
CA ARG A 44 -0.87 -0.77 -1.36
C ARG A 44 0.59 -0.68 -1.81
N ALA A 45 1.21 0.49 -1.69
CA ALA A 45 2.63 0.66 -2.01
C ALA A 45 3.54 -0.12 -1.06
N VAL A 46 3.22 -0.16 0.25
CA VAL A 46 3.93 -0.99 1.25
C VAL A 46 3.84 -2.47 0.89
N CYS A 47 2.63 -2.97 0.57
CA CYS A 47 2.45 -4.37 0.15
C CYS A 47 3.23 -4.71 -1.12
N ARG A 48 3.22 -3.82 -2.13
CA ARG A 48 4.02 -4.01 -3.36
C ARG A 48 5.50 -4.04 -3.07
N LYS A 49 5.99 -3.20 -2.16
CA LYS A 49 7.39 -3.20 -1.75
C LYS A 49 7.76 -4.52 -1.05
N HIS A 50 6.89 -5.06 -0.20
CA HIS A 50 7.07 -6.39 0.37
C HIS A 50 7.22 -7.47 -0.71
N GLU A 51 6.30 -7.49 -1.70
CA GLU A 51 6.34 -8.45 -2.80
C GLU A 51 7.64 -8.38 -3.60
N LEU A 52 8.13 -7.17 -3.87
CA LEU A 52 9.40 -6.97 -4.58
C LEU A 52 10.61 -7.47 -3.77
N ILE A 53 10.68 -7.13 -2.47
CA ILE A 53 11.76 -7.59 -1.59
C ILE A 53 11.75 -9.11 -1.47
N GLN A 54 10.57 -9.71 -1.30
CA GLN A 54 10.40 -11.16 -1.24
C GLN A 54 10.84 -11.83 -2.54
N TYR A 55 10.49 -11.25 -3.68
CA TYR A 55 10.94 -11.73 -4.99
C TYR A 55 12.47 -11.68 -5.15
N GLU A 56 13.12 -10.59 -4.75
CA GLU A 56 14.59 -10.49 -4.76
C GLU A 56 15.26 -11.55 -3.87
N LEU A 57 14.67 -11.82 -2.70
CA LEU A 57 15.14 -12.85 -1.77
C LEU A 57 15.06 -14.25 -2.40
N GLU A 58 13.94 -14.56 -3.05
CA GLU A 58 13.72 -15.84 -3.73
C GLU A 58 14.68 -16.04 -4.89
N LEU A 59 14.94 -15.00 -5.69
CA LEU A 59 15.94 -15.04 -6.76
C LEU A 59 17.36 -15.31 -6.21
N ALA A 60 17.74 -14.63 -5.13
CA ALA A 60 19.03 -14.84 -4.48
C ALA A 60 19.17 -16.27 -3.93
N ALA A 61 18.11 -16.82 -3.34
CA ALA A 61 18.09 -18.19 -2.85
C ALA A 61 18.22 -19.21 -3.99
N GLN A 62 17.54 -18.95 -5.12
CA GLN A 62 17.60 -19.81 -6.31
C GLN A 62 18.99 -19.80 -6.95
N ASP A 63 19.61 -18.62 -7.10
CA ASP A 63 20.98 -18.50 -7.63
C ASP A 63 21.99 -19.25 -6.75
N LEU A 64 21.89 -19.10 -5.43
CA LEU A 64 22.74 -19.83 -4.50
C LEU A 64 22.55 -21.34 -4.60
N ALA A 65 21.31 -21.81 -4.70
CA ALA A 65 21.01 -23.23 -4.87
C ALA A 65 21.63 -23.78 -6.18
N TYR A 66 21.53 -23.02 -7.27
CA TYR A 66 22.14 -23.39 -8.55
C TYR A 66 23.68 -23.45 -8.48
N LYS A 67 24.33 -22.51 -7.79
CA LYS A 67 25.78 -22.53 -7.58
C LYS A 67 26.22 -23.72 -6.74
N LYS A 68 25.48 -24.05 -5.67
CA LYS A 68 25.74 -25.24 -4.84
C LYS A 68 25.60 -26.53 -5.64
N GLN A 69 24.57 -26.64 -6.49
CA GLN A 69 24.41 -27.78 -7.38
C GLN A 69 25.58 -27.89 -8.38
N GLN A 70 26.00 -26.78 -9.00
CA GLN A 70 27.16 -26.79 -9.91
C GLN A 70 28.43 -27.27 -9.21
N LYS A 71 28.65 -26.89 -7.95
CA LYS A 71 29.80 -27.36 -7.15
C LYS A 71 29.72 -28.87 -6.95
N GLU A 72 28.56 -29.40 -6.58
CA GLU A 72 28.36 -30.84 -6.40
C GLU A 72 28.60 -31.63 -7.70
N GLU A 73 28.12 -31.13 -8.85
CA GLU A 73 28.38 -31.72 -10.17
C GLU A 73 29.87 -31.69 -10.52
N LEU A 74 30.57 -30.58 -10.24
CA LEU A 74 32.01 -30.44 -10.45
C LEU A 74 32.85 -31.30 -9.50
N VAL A 75 32.41 -31.57 -8.27
CA VAL A 75 33.11 -32.44 -7.32
C VAL A 75 32.91 -33.90 -7.69
N THR A 76 31.66 -34.32 -7.89
CA THR A 76 31.31 -35.72 -8.18
C THR A 76 31.70 -36.15 -9.60
N GLY A 77 31.98 -35.21 -10.50
CA GLY A 77 32.24 -35.49 -11.91
C GLY A 77 30.98 -35.96 -12.66
N THR A 78 29.81 -35.89 -12.02
CA THR A 78 28.53 -36.29 -12.58
C THR A 78 27.99 -35.18 -13.47
N VAL A 79 28.62 -34.96 -14.63
CA VAL A 79 27.93 -34.24 -15.70
C VAL A 79 26.80 -35.15 -16.15
N ARG A 80 25.53 -34.77 -15.94
CA ARG A 80 24.37 -35.53 -16.44
C ARG A 80 24.67 -35.93 -17.89
N VAL A 81 24.70 -37.24 -18.12
CA VAL A 81 25.25 -37.95 -19.30
C VAL A 81 24.61 -37.57 -20.65
N PHE A 82 23.63 -36.66 -20.67
CA PHE A 82 22.91 -36.21 -21.87
C PHE A 82 23.03 -34.69 -22.14
N SER A 83 24.00 -34.00 -21.54
CA SER A 83 24.32 -32.61 -21.89
C SER A 83 25.37 -32.53 -23.00
N LEU A 84 25.19 -31.60 -23.96
CA LEU A 84 26.14 -31.25 -25.03
C LEU A 84 27.58 -31.04 -24.52
N LYS A 85 27.77 -30.66 -23.24
CA LYS A 85 29.09 -30.53 -22.58
C LYS A 85 29.87 -31.85 -22.48
N GLY A 86 29.19 -33.00 -22.41
CA GLY A 86 29.83 -34.33 -22.39
C GLY A 86 30.38 -34.76 -23.76
N MET A 87 29.87 -34.19 -24.85
CA MET A 87 30.43 -34.42 -26.20
C MET A 87 31.63 -33.51 -26.47
N THR A 88 31.65 -32.28 -25.94
CA THR A 88 32.78 -31.35 -26.13
C THR A 88 34.05 -31.79 -25.38
N SER A 89 33.95 -32.45 -24.23
CA SER A 89 35.13 -32.97 -23.51
C SER A 89 35.86 -34.09 -24.26
N LYS A 90 35.14 -34.86 -25.10
CA LYS A 90 35.73 -35.85 -26.01
C LYS A 90 36.31 -35.22 -27.29
N LEU A 91 35.89 -34.01 -27.66
CA LEU A 91 36.32 -33.30 -28.87
C LEU A 91 37.42 -32.25 -28.62
N PHE A 92 37.53 -31.68 -27.42
CA PHE A 92 38.45 -30.59 -27.10
C PHE A 92 39.52 -30.93 -26.03
N GLY A 93 39.54 -32.17 -25.53
CA GLY A 93 40.47 -32.62 -24.49
C GLY A 93 39.90 -32.49 -23.08
N GLN A 94 40.39 -33.33 -22.16
CA GLN A 94 40.03 -33.26 -20.75
C GLN A 94 40.58 -31.95 -20.16
N GLU A 95 39.72 -31.23 -19.44
CA GLU A 95 40.11 -30.08 -18.62
C GLU A 95 41.25 -30.49 -17.67
N SER A 96 42.29 -29.65 -17.55
CA SER A 96 43.40 -29.97 -16.66
C SER A 96 42.96 -29.96 -15.21
N GLN A 97 43.62 -30.76 -14.37
CA GLN A 97 43.36 -30.82 -12.93
C GLN A 97 43.39 -29.41 -12.30
N GLU A 98 44.38 -28.61 -12.68
CA GLU A 98 44.59 -27.24 -12.20
C GLU A 98 43.44 -26.28 -12.61
N GLN A 99 42.91 -26.42 -13.82
CA GLN A 99 41.75 -25.63 -14.27
C GLN A 99 40.47 -25.98 -13.49
N ARG A 100 40.27 -27.27 -13.21
CA ARG A 100 39.12 -27.74 -12.40
C ARG A 100 39.22 -27.24 -10.97
N GLU A 101 40.40 -27.29 -10.36
CA GLU A 101 40.66 -26.78 -9.01
C GLU A 101 40.45 -25.26 -8.93
N SER A 102 40.92 -24.51 -9.93
CA SER A 102 40.67 -23.07 -10.02
C SER A 102 39.18 -22.72 -10.13
N ARG A 103 38.42 -23.45 -10.96
CA ARG A 103 36.96 -23.27 -11.07
C ARG A 103 36.22 -23.62 -9.78
N LEU A 104 36.64 -24.69 -9.10
CA LEU A 104 36.08 -25.07 -7.81
C LEU A 104 36.32 -23.97 -6.76
N ALA A 105 37.54 -23.43 -6.68
CA ALA A 105 37.86 -22.34 -5.76
C ALA A 105 37.03 -21.07 -6.05
N ALA A 106 36.90 -20.68 -7.33
CA ALA A 106 36.09 -19.53 -7.71
C ALA A 106 34.59 -19.74 -7.40
N LEU A 107 34.08 -20.95 -7.61
CA LEU A 107 32.69 -21.28 -7.30
C LEU A 107 32.45 -21.33 -5.78
N GLU A 108 33.42 -21.81 -5.00
CA GLU A 108 33.36 -21.79 -3.53
C GLU A 108 33.24 -20.36 -3.01
N GLN A 109 34.11 -19.47 -3.50
CA GLN A 109 34.07 -18.06 -3.13
C GLN A 109 32.71 -17.43 -3.49
N SER A 110 32.21 -17.69 -4.70
CA SER A 110 30.90 -17.18 -5.12
C SER A 110 29.73 -17.71 -4.30
N ILE A 111 29.82 -18.95 -3.80
CA ILE A 111 28.84 -19.53 -2.87
C ILE A 111 28.89 -18.81 -1.52
N GLN A 112 30.08 -18.57 -0.97
CA GLN A 112 30.25 -17.86 0.31
C GLN A 112 29.70 -16.43 0.23
N GLU A 113 30.02 -15.71 -0.85
CA GLU A 113 29.47 -14.37 -1.13
C GLU A 113 27.93 -14.42 -1.26
N GLY A 114 27.40 -15.42 -1.96
CA GLY A 114 25.96 -15.63 -2.11
C GLY A 114 25.25 -15.95 -0.79
N GLU A 115 25.85 -16.75 0.09
CA GLU A 115 25.34 -17.04 1.43
C GLU A 115 25.28 -15.79 2.31
N ALA A 116 26.33 -14.97 2.27
CA ALA A 116 26.36 -13.69 2.99
C ALA A 116 25.29 -12.73 2.47
N ALA A 117 25.16 -12.59 1.14
CA ALA A 117 24.15 -11.75 0.51
C ALA A 117 22.73 -12.22 0.83
N LEU A 118 22.47 -13.53 0.78
CA LEU A 118 21.16 -14.10 1.11
C LEU A 118 20.80 -13.84 2.59
N LYS A 119 21.76 -14.01 3.49
CA LYS A 119 21.58 -13.71 4.92
C LYS A 119 21.23 -12.23 5.14
N GLN A 120 21.93 -11.33 4.45
CA GLN A 120 21.64 -9.90 4.52
C GLN A 120 20.24 -9.58 3.99
N LYS A 121 19.89 -10.07 2.79
CA LYS A 121 18.55 -9.86 2.19
C LYS A 121 17.42 -10.41 3.05
N ASN A 122 17.64 -11.55 3.71
CA ASN A 122 16.66 -12.10 4.63
C ASN A 122 16.47 -11.21 5.87
N ALA A 123 17.55 -10.64 6.41
CA ALA A 123 17.45 -9.68 7.51
C ALA A 123 16.71 -8.39 7.10
N GLU A 124 17.03 -7.84 5.92
CA GLU A 124 16.33 -6.68 5.34
C GLU A 124 14.82 -6.95 5.16
N CYS A 125 14.46 -8.15 4.68
CA CYS A 125 13.06 -8.56 4.53
C CYS A 125 12.34 -8.63 5.88
N GLN A 126 12.96 -9.26 6.87
CA GLN A 126 12.39 -9.39 8.23
C GLN A 126 12.19 -8.03 8.89
N GLU A 127 13.19 -7.15 8.81
CA GLU A 127 13.10 -5.78 9.33
C GLU A 127 11.96 -5.02 8.65
N PHE A 128 11.88 -5.09 7.31
CA PHE A 128 10.81 -4.44 6.57
C PHE A 128 9.42 -4.95 6.99
N VAL A 129 9.24 -6.27 7.11
CA VAL A 129 7.97 -6.87 7.53
C VAL A 129 7.61 -6.43 8.95
N GLN A 130 8.57 -6.41 9.87
CA GLN A 130 8.31 -5.99 11.25
C GLN A 130 7.85 -4.53 11.30
N THR A 131 8.59 -3.61 10.66
CA THR A 131 8.23 -2.19 10.65
C THR A 131 6.90 -1.95 9.94
N ALA A 132 6.69 -2.57 8.78
CA ALA A 132 5.44 -2.45 8.04
C ALA A 132 4.26 -2.98 8.85
N TRP A 133 4.44 -4.07 9.61
CA TRP A 133 3.39 -4.62 10.45
C TRP A 133 2.99 -3.66 11.58
N GLU A 134 3.97 -3.06 12.26
CA GLU A 134 3.72 -2.07 13.31
C GLU A 134 2.93 -0.86 12.76
N ASP A 135 3.30 -0.37 11.58
CA ASP A 135 2.60 0.75 10.93
C ASP A 135 1.18 0.37 10.49
N ILE A 136 0.99 -0.85 9.96
CA ILE A 136 -0.32 -1.37 9.56
C ILE A 136 -1.25 -1.51 10.77
N GLU A 137 -0.77 -2.02 11.90
CA GLU A 137 -1.57 -2.14 13.12
C GLU A 137 -1.97 -0.76 13.66
N ARG A 138 -1.04 0.19 13.74
CA ARG A 138 -1.35 1.58 14.12
C ARG A 138 -2.39 2.19 13.18
N PHE A 139 -2.25 1.99 11.87
CA PHE A 139 -3.23 2.46 10.91
C PHE A 139 -4.61 1.83 11.13
N LYS A 140 -4.71 0.53 11.40
CA LYS A 140 -5.99 -0.14 11.64
C LYS A 140 -6.73 0.44 12.84
N GLU A 141 -6.02 0.67 13.94
CA GLU A 141 -6.58 1.27 15.15
C GLU A 141 -7.05 2.71 14.89
N GLN A 142 -6.18 3.53 14.30
CA GLN A 142 -6.41 4.94 14.06
C GLN A 142 -7.54 5.19 13.06
N LYS A 143 -7.55 4.45 11.93
CA LYS A 143 -8.58 4.53 10.88
C LYS A 143 -9.99 4.36 11.44
N ASN A 144 -10.20 3.38 12.32
CA ASN A 144 -11.55 3.14 12.86
C ASN A 144 -12.04 4.30 13.71
N LYS A 145 -11.15 4.86 14.54
CA LYS A 145 -11.45 6.00 15.40
C LYS A 145 -11.79 7.23 14.56
N ASP A 146 -10.93 7.56 13.60
CA ASP A 146 -11.06 8.80 12.84
C ASP A 146 -12.25 8.79 11.88
N LEU A 147 -12.48 7.68 11.17
CA LEU A 147 -13.66 7.55 10.32
C LEU A 147 -14.95 7.62 11.14
N HIS A 148 -14.96 7.02 12.33
CA HIS A 148 -16.12 7.09 13.22
C HIS A 148 -16.37 8.52 13.71
N GLU A 149 -15.33 9.23 14.14
CA GLU A 149 -15.42 10.64 14.56
C GLU A 149 -15.88 11.55 13.42
N ALA A 150 -15.32 11.39 12.22
CA ALA A 150 -15.69 12.15 11.02
C ALA A 150 -17.16 11.91 10.64
N LEU A 151 -17.61 10.65 10.59
CA LEU A 151 -18.99 10.30 10.23
C LEU A 151 -20.02 10.77 11.27
N ILE A 152 -19.69 10.69 12.56
CA ILE A 152 -20.55 11.25 13.62
C ILE A 152 -20.65 12.76 13.48
N SER A 153 -19.52 13.43 13.25
CA SER A 153 -19.48 14.89 13.13
C SER A 153 -20.28 15.36 11.91
N TYR A 154 -20.14 14.67 10.78
CA TYR A 154 -20.95 14.89 9.59
C TYR A 154 -22.45 14.68 9.88
N ALA A 155 -22.84 13.62 10.58
CA ALA A 155 -24.23 13.39 10.94
C ALA A 155 -24.79 14.51 11.84
N ILE A 156 -23.99 15.00 12.80
CA ILE A 156 -24.38 16.12 13.67
C ILE A 156 -24.57 17.40 12.84
N MET A 157 -23.66 17.69 11.91
CA MET A 157 -23.75 18.81 10.98
C MET A 157 -25.04 18.71 10.14
N GLN A 158 -25.33 17.54 9.57
CA GLN A 158 -26.55 17.29 8.78
C GLN A 158 -27.83 17.50 9.58
N ILE A 159 -27.85 17.02 10.84
CA ILE A 159 -28.99 17.23 11.74
C ILE A 159 -29.16 18.72 12.04
N SER A 160 -28.07 19.44 12.30
CA SER A 160 -28.08 20.88 12.53
C SER A 160 -28.67 21.63 11.33
N MET A 161 -28.26 21.25 10.12
CA MET A 161 -28.76 21.86 8.89
C MET A 161 -30.23 21.57 8.63
N CYS A 162 -30.67 20.32 8.83
CA CYS A 162 -32.08 19.97 8.76
C CYS A 162 -32.91 20.80 9.75
N LYS A 163 -32.45 20.98 10.98
CA LYS A 163 -33.14 21.79 12.00
C LYS A 163 -33.27 23.26 11.58
N LYS A 164 -32.19 23.88 11.09
CA LYS A 164 -32.21 25.24 10.56
C LYS A 164 -33.20 25.37 9.39
N GLY A 165 -33.17 24.42 8.45
CA GLY A 165 -34.11 24.38 7.33
C GLY A 165 -35.57 24.29 7.78
N ILE A 166 -35.89 23.37 8.71
CA ILE A 166 -37.24 23.24 9.28
C ILE A 166 -37.69 24.56 9.92
N GLN A 167 -36.81 25.25 10.64
CA GLN A 167 -37.12 26.53 11.27
C GLN A 167 -37.45 27.62 10.23
N VAL A 168 -36.65 27.74 9.17
CA VAL A 168 -36.92 28.68 8.07
C VAL A 168 -38.28 28.38 7.43
N TRP A 169 -38.55 27.12 7.08
CA TRP A 169 -39.81 26.72 6.46
C TRP A 169 -41.01 26.97 7.37
N SER A 170 -40.84 26.77 8.68
CA SER A 170 -41.87 27.05 9.68
C SER A 170 -42.17 28.55 9.76
N ASN A 171 -41.13 29.40 9.79
CA ASN A 171 -41.28 30.85 9.79
C ASN A 171 -41.95 31.36 8.52
N ALA A 172 -41.56 30.84 7.35
CA ALA A 172 -42.17 31.19 6.08
C ALA A 172 -43.66 30.79 6.04
N LYS A 173 -43.99 29.58 6.51
CA LYS A 173 -45.39 29.12 6.64
C LYS A 173 -46.19 30.05 7.56
N GLU A 174 -45.64 30.46 8.69
CA GLU A 174 -46.31 31.42 9.57
C GLU A 174 -46.54 32.78 8.90
N CYS A 175 -45.59 33.27 8.11
CA CYS A 175 -45.75 34.52 7.35
C CYS A 175 -46.95 34.42 6.40
N PHE A 176 -47.10 33.30 5.69
CA PHE A 176 -48.25 33.07 4.81
C PHE A 176 -49.58 32.88 5.56
N ASN A 177 -49.57 32.24 6.73
CA ASN A 177 -50.78 32.08 7.55
C ASN A 177 -51.28 33.40 8.15
N LYS A 178 -50.41 34.41 8.28
CA LYS A 178 -50.73 35.75 8.80
C LYS A 178 -51.19 36.73 7.69
N MET A 179 -51.15 36.31 6.42
CA MET A 179 -51.66 37.08 5.27
C MET A 179 -53.17 36.91 5.10
#